data_AF-A0A821U7S2-F1
#
_entry.id   AF-A0A821U7S2-F1
#
_cell.length_a   1.000
_cell.length_b   1.000
_cell.length_c   1.000
_cell.angle_alpha   90.00
_cell.angle_beta   90.00
_cell.angle_gamma   90.00
#
_symmetry.space_group_name_H-M   'P 1'
#
loop_
_entity.id
_entity.type
_entity.pdbx_description
1 polymer ?
#
loop_
_entity_poly.entity_id
_entity_poly.type
_entity_poly.pdbx_seq_one_letter_code
_entity_poly.pdbx_strand_id
1 'polypeptide(L)'
;QDIDIIDDPNTNQFRSIENVINKVIRVLSNLAISEENGLIIIRRDDCIDLLFKLLKAPNQHSEELLVHVLMALNNLSYYDDPQSYINRNSETLAQCKI
;
A
#
# COMPACT_ATOMS: atom_id res chain seq x y z
N GLN A 1 -7.61 23.15 29.06
CA GLN A 1 -8.00 21.75 29.33
C GLN A 1 -7.04 20.91 28.55
N ASP A 2 -5.93 20.56 29.18
CA ASP A 2 -4.99 19.60 28.65
C ASP A 2 -5.70 18.24 28.73
N ILE A 3 -6.04 17.70 27.57
CA ILE A 3 -6.52 16.33 27.48
C ILE A 3 -5.28 15.50 27.77
N ASP A 4 -5.24 14.87 28.94
CA ASP A 4 -4.27 13.83 29.25
C ASP A 4 -4.36 12.79 28.13
N ILE A 5 -3.40 12.84 27.20
CA ILE A 5 -3.22 11.81 26.20
C ILE A 5 -2.80 10.59 27.00
N ILE A 6 -3.76 9.71 27.26
CA ILE A 6 -3.51 8.40 27.82
C ILE A 6 -2.51 7.73 26.87
N ASP A 7 -1.25 7.68 27.29
CA ASP A 7 -0.14 7.08 26.55
C ASP A 7 -0.31 5.56 26.61
N ASP A 8 -1.32 5.05 25.88
CA ASP A 8 -1.58 3.63 25.79
C ASP A 8 -0.41 2.99 25.02
N PRO A 9 0.36 2.10 25.66
CA PRO A 9 1.52 1.46 25.04
C PRO A 9 1.15 0.68 23.77
N ASN A 10 -0.10 0.21 23.64
CA ASN A 10 -0.56 -0.41 22.39
C ASN A 10 -0.65 0.62 21.26
N THR A 11 -1.20 1.80 21.52
CA THR A 11 -1.29 2.90 20.54
C THR A 11 0.08 3.31 20.01
N ASN A 12 1.10 3.38 20.87
CA ASN A 12 2.47 3.67 20.45
C ASN A 12 3.11 2.54 19.62
N GLN A 13 2.82 1.28 19.96
CA GLN A 13 3.29 0.13 19.18
C GLN A 13 2.64 0.09 17.80
N PHE A 14 1.33 0.30 17.70
CA PHE A 14 0.61 0.39 16.42
C PHE A 14 1.17 1.48 15.52
N ARG A 15 1.40 2.68 16.06
CA ARG A 15 2.05 3.79 15.33
C ARG A 15 3.46 3.43 14.86
N SER A 16 4.23 2.73 15.70
CA SER A 16 5.58 2.27 15.33
C SER A 16 5.55 1.28 14.16
N ILE A 17 4.64 0.31 14.20
CA ILE A 17 4.46 -0.68 13.11
C ILE A 17 4.01 0.02 11.83
N GLU A 18 3.02 0.92 11.91
CA GLU A 18 2.54 1.66 10.75
C GLU A 18 3.64 2.53 10.12
N ASN A 19 4.49 3.16 10.94
CA ASN A 19 5.66 3.90 10.45
C ASN A 19 6.64 3.01 9.66
N VAL A 20 6.85 1.77 10.10
CA VAL A 20 7.66 0.79 9.36
C VAL A 20 6.97 0.40 8.05
N ILE A 21 5.67 0.10 8.09
CA ILE A 21 4.89 -0.22 6.88
C ILE A 21 4.97 0.93 5.88
N ASN A 22 4.76 2.18 6.31
CA ASN A 22 4.84 3.35 5.46
C ASN A 22 6.22 3.48 4.81
N LYS A 23 7.32 3.29 5.55
CA LYS A 23 8.67 3.26 4.97
C LYS A 23 8.84 2.16 3.93
N VAL A 24 8.32 0.95 4.18
CA VAL A 24 8.38 -0.17 3.24
C VAL A 24 7.58 0.14 1.98
N ILE A 25 6.34 0.63 2.10
CA ILE A 25 5.50 1.00 0.95
C ILE A 25 6.16 2.11 0.13
N ARG A 26 6.80 3.10 0.77
CA ARG A 26 7.56 4.15 0.06
C ARG A 26 8.75 3.61 -0.74
N VAL A 27 9.46 2.62 -0.20
CA VAL A 27 10.53 1.95 -0.94
C VAL A 27 9.92 1.19 -2.12
N LEU A 28 8.84 0.45 -1.91
CA LEU A 28 8.14 -0.28 -2.98
C LEU A 28 7.63 0.66 -4.08
N SER A 29 7.00 1.78 -3.73
CA SER A 29 6.49 2.74 -4.72
C SER A 29 7.61 3.32 -5.56
N ASN A 30 8.77 3.60 -4.95
CA ASN A 30 9.93 4.14 -5.66
C ASN A 30 10.61 3.08 -6.54
N LEU A 31 10.72 1.83 -6.09
CA LEU A 31 11.23 0.72 -6.91
C LEU A 31 10.33 0.46 -8.12
N ALA A 32 9.02 0.55 -7.93
CA ALA A 32 8.03 0.36 -8.99
C ALA A 32 8.07 1.42 -10.11
N ILE A 33 8.87 2.49 -9.98
CA ILE A 33 9.07 3.47 -11.07
C ILE A 33 9.95 2.89 -12.18
N SER A 34 10.93 2.05 -11.82
CA SER A 34 11.82 1.42 -12.80
C SER A 34 11.18 0.18 -13.39
N GLU A 35 11.22 0.05 -14.72
CA GLU A 35 10.59 -1.08 -15.44
C GLU A 35 11.05 -2.45 -14.95
N GLU A 36 12.36 -2.66 -14.78
CA GLU A 36 12.92 -3.93 -14.31
C GLU A 36 12.32 -4.35 -12.95
N ASN A 37 12.37 -3.46 -11.95
CA ASN A 37 11.84 -3.77 -10.62
C ASN A 37 10.31 -3.82 -10.62
N GLY A 38 9.64 -2.95 -11.39
CA GLY A 38 8.19 -2.90 -11.50
C GLY A 38 7.61 -4.21 -12.04
N LEU A 39 8.22 -4.77 -13.09
CA LEU A 39 7.85 -6.08 -13.64
C LEU A 39 8.10 -7.24 -12.67
N ILE A 40 9.14 -7.18 -11.85
CA ILE A 40 9.38 -8.19 -10.80
C ILE A 40 8.29 -8.09 -9.73
N ILE A 41 7.94 -6.88 -9.29
CA ILE A 41 6.95 -6.64 -8.23
C ILE A 41 5.53 -7.00 -8.71
N ILE A 42 5.14 -6.64 -9.93
CA ILE A 42 3.76 -6.85 -10.42
C ILE A 42 3.40 -8.34 -10.60
N ARG A 43 4.41 -9.20 -10.73
CA ARG A 43 4.28 -10.67 -10.80
C ARG A 43 4.22 -11.35 -9.43
N ARG A 44 4.31 -10.56 -8.35
CA ARG A 44 4.22 -11.04 -6.96
C ARG A 44 2.82 -10.79 -6.42
N ASP A 45 1.93 -11.77 -6.63
CA ASP A 45 0.54 -11.74 -6.18
C ASP A 45 0.42 -11.38 -4.68
N ASP A 46 1.33 -11.90 -3.85
CA ASP A 46 1.41 -11.61 -2.42
C ASP A 46 1.66 -10.12 -2.13
N CYS A 47 2.54 -9.47 -2.90
CA CYS A 47 2.78 -8.04 -2.78
C CYS A 47 1.56 -7.21 -3.19
N ILE A 48 0.93 -7.55 -4.31
CA ILE A 48 -0.24 -6.82 -4.81
C ILE A 48 -1.44 -6.99 -3.88
N ASP A 49 -1.66 -8.20 -3.36
CA ASP A 49 -2.71 -8.47 -2.38
C ASP A 49 -2.55 -7.65 -1.09
N LEU A 50 -1.31 -7.47 -0.61
CA LEU A 50 -1.05 -6.64 0.56
C LEU A 50 -1.42 -5.18 0.30
N LEU A 51 -1.10 -4.64 -0.88
CA LEU A 51 -1.50 -3.28 -1.26
C LEU A 51 -3.03 -3.13 -1.29
N PHE A 52 -3.75 -4.10 -1.86
CA PHE A 52 -5.22 -4.09 -1.83
C PHE A 52 -5.81 -4.24 -0.44
N LYS A 53 -5.22 -5.04 0.44
CA LYS A 53 -5.68 -5.19 1.83
C LYS A 53 -5.61 -3.87 2.58
N LEU A 54 -4.54 -3.09 2.38
CA LEU A 54 -4.41 -1.75 2.97
C LEU A 54 -5.51 -0.81 2.45
N LEU A 55 -5.85 -0.87 1.16
CA LEU A 55 -6.94 -0.05 0.61
C LEU A 55 -8.35 -0.49 1.03
N LYS A 56 -8.55 -1.75 1.44
CA LYS A 56 -9.86 -2.26 1.88
C LYS A 56 -10.26 -1.79 3.28
N ALA A 57 -9.32 -1.25 4.06
CA ALA A 57 -9.56 -0.74 5.40
C ALA A 57 -9.01 0.69 5.58
N PRO A 58 -9.42 1.67 4.75
CA PRO A 58 -8.79 2.99 4.71
C PRO A 58 -8.93 3.75 6.04
N ASN A 59 -10.03 3.55 6.77
CA ASN A 59 -10.25 4.17 8.09
C ASN A 59 -9.32 3.63 9.20
N GLN A 60 -8.53 2.59 8.93
CA GLN A 60 -7.59 1.99 9.88
C GLN A 60 -6.14 2.44 9.66
N HIS A 61 -5.90 3.29 8.66
CA HIS A 61 -4.57 3.68 8.23
C HIS A 61 -4.47 5.19 8.05
N SER A 62 -3.26 5.73 8.21
CA SER A 62 -2.98 7.12 7.89
C SER A 62 -3.15 7.40 6.40
N GLU A 63 -3.63 8.60 6.09
CA GLU A 63 -3.73 9.09 4.71
C GLU A 63 -2.38 9.04 3.98
N GLU A 64 -1.29 9.34 4.70
CA GLU A 64 0.08 9.24 4.16
C GLU A 64 0.39 7.82 3.66
N LEU A 65 0.07 6.79 4.46
CA LEU A 65 0.27 5.41 4.04
C LEU A 65 -0.57 5.07 2.81
N LEU A 66 -1.86 5.44 2.80
CA LEU A 66 -2.77 5.16 1.69
C LEU A 66 -2.32 5.84 0.38
N VAL A 67 -1.81 7.07 0.45
CA VAL A 67 -1.24 7.78 -0.70
C VAL A 67 -0.05 7.01 -1.28
N HIS A 68 0.88 6.54 -0.45
CA HIS A 68 2.01 5.76 -0.95
C HIS A 68 1.59 4.40 -1.53
N VAL A 69 0.56 3.76 -0.97
CA VAL A 69 -0.04 2.54 -1.53
C VAL A 69 -0.61 2.81 -2.92
N LEU A 70 -1.37 3.91 -3.08
CA LEU A 70 -1.92 4.31 -4.37
C LEU A 70 -0.82 4.66 -5.38
N MET A 71 0.25 5.34 -4.96
CA MET A 71 1.41 5.59 -5.82
C MET A 71 2.06 4.30 -6.30
N ALA A 72 2.26 3.31 -5.41
CA ALA A 72 2.80 2.01 -5.79
C ALA A 72 1.90 1.30 -6.81
N LEU A 73 0.60 1.22 -6.55
CA LEU A 73 -0.35 0.58 -7.46
C LEU A 73 -0.45 1.32 -8.79
N ASN A 74 -0.44 2.65 -8.79
CA ASN A 74 -0.43 3.45 -10.02
C ASN A 74 0.81 3.16 -10.87
N ASN A 75 1.99 3.18 -10.25
CA ASN A 75 3.25 2.86 -10.93
C ASN A 75 3.25 1.43 -11.49
N LEU A 76 2.69 0.47 -10.75
CA LEU A 76 2.60 -0.91 -11.22
C LEU A 76 1.55 -1.10 -12.33
N SER A 77 0.42 -0.39 -12.25
CA SER A 77 -0.66 -0.46 -13.26
C SER A 77 -0.25 0.07 -14.64
N TYR A 78 0.87 0.78 -14.72
CA TYR A 78 1.48 1.19 -15.99
C TYR A 78 1.98 -0.01 -16.81
N TYR A 79 2.42 -1.08 -16.16
CA TYR A 79 3.00 -2.23 -16.84
C TYR A 79 1.91 -3.20 -17.32
N ASP A 80 1.75 -3.31 -18.63
CA ASP A 80 0.85 -4.27 -19.26
C ASP A 80 1.49 -5.67 -19.31
N ASP A 81 1.51 -6.35 -18.16
CA ASP A 81 2.02 -7.72 -18.03
C ASP A 81 0.83 -8.70 -17.88
N PRO A 82 0.64 -9.66 -18.82
CA PRO A 82 -0.47 -10.61 -18.76
C PRO A 82 -0.43 -11.56 -17.55
N GLN A 83 0.74 -11.70 -16.91
CA GLN A 83 0.93 -12.50 -15.71
C GLN A 83 0.76 -11.68 -14.43
N SER A 84 0.43 -10.39 -14.55
CA SER A 84 0.22 -9.53 -13.39
C SER A 84 -1.10 -9.85 -12.69
N TYR A 85 -1.04 -9.79 -11.36
CA TYR A 85 -2.24 -9.89 -10.53
C TYR A 85 -3.21 -8.74 -10.77
N ILE A 86 -2.69 -7.55 -11.09
CA ILE A 86 -3.47 -6.34 -11.40
C ILE A 86 -4.38 -6.57 -12.60
N ASN A 87 -3.85 -7.13 -13.69
CA ASN A 87 -4.65 -7.40 -14.89
C ASN A 87 -5.67 -8.53 -14.66
N ARG A 88 -5.32 -9.54 -13.85
CA ARG A 88 -6.25 -10.61 -13.46
C ARG A 88 -7.39 -10.13 -12.54
N ASN A 89 -7.18 -9.03 -11.81
CA ASN A 89 -8.12 -8.51 -10.80
C ASN A 89 -8.54 -7.05 -11.05
N SER A 90 -8.57 -6.61 -12.31
CA SER A 90 -8.92 -5.24 -12.70
C SER A 90 -10.29 -4.79 -12.17
N GLU A 91 -11.24 -5.72 -11.98
CA GLU A 91 -12.52 -5.46 -11.33
C GLU A 91 -12.40 -5.08 -9.85
N THR A 92 -11.42 -5.62 -9.12
CA THR A 92 -11.16 -5.30 -7.71
C THR A 92 -10.59 -3.89 -7.56
N LEU A 93 -9.77 -3.44 -8.51
CA LEU A 93 -9.27 -2.06 -8.56
C LEU A 93 -10.42 -1.05 -8.71
N ALA A 94 -11.36 -1.34 -9.62
CA ALA A 94 -12.51 -0.47 -9.85
C ALA A 94 -13.45 -0.38 -8.64
N GLN A 95 -13.42 -1.39 -7.75
CA GLN A 95 -14.27 -1.47 -6.55
C GLN A 95 -13.63 -0.84 -5.31
N CYS A 96 -12.31 -0.64 -5.29
CA CYS A 96 -11.65 0.16 -4.28
C CYS A 96 -12.07 1.63 -4.47
N LYS A 97 -13.17 2.03 -3.83
CA LYS A 97 -13.59 3.44 -3.73
C LYS A 97 -12.48 4.22 -3.04
N ILE A 98 -11.70 4.95 -3.83
CA ILE A 98 -10.88 6.07 -3.38
C ILE A 98 -11.83 7.25 -3.09
#